data_AF-A0A9D7SM73-F1
#
_entry.id   AF-A0A9D7SM73-F1
#
_cell.length_a   1.000
_cell.length_b   1.000
_cell.length_c   1.000
_cell.angle_alpha   90.00
_cell.angle_beta   90.00
_cell.angle_gamma   90.00
#
_symmetry.space_group_name_H-M   'P 1'
#
loop_
_entity.id
_entity.type
_entity.pdbx_description
1 polymer ?
#
loop_
_entity_poly.entity_id
_entity_poly.type
_entity_poly.pdbx_seq_one_letter_code
_entity_poly.pdbx_strand_id
1 'polypeptide(L)' 'MAAAAADPDGDALSIISFTQPSQAVGTVAQDGNRLVFRGAARFMSVTFTYTISDGHGGTSTATVTLIDP' A
#
# COMPACT_ATOMS: atom_id res chain seq x y z
N MET A 1 26.11 3.61 -2.02
CA MET A 1 24.89 3.21 -2.74
C MET A 1 24.04 2.35 -1.82
N ALA A 2 22.71 2.47 -1.96
CA ALA A 2 21.62 1.80 -1.24
C ALA A 2 21.31 2.32 0.20
N ALA A 3 20.45 3.33 0.28
CA ALA A 3 19.69 3.64 1.48
C ALA A 3 18.45 2.74 1.51
N ALA A 4 18.50 1.67 2.30
CA ALA A 4 17.28 1.01 2.73
C ALA A 4 16.65 1.92 3.79
N ALA A 5 15.45 2.42 3.52
CA ALA A 5 14.60 2.98 4.56
C ALA A 5 14.16 1.81 5.45
N ALA A 6 15.05 1.39 6.36
CA ALA A 6 14.72 0.50 7.46
C ALA A 6 14.52 1.39 8.69
N ASP A 7 13.36 1.21 9.32
CA ASP A 7 13.00 1.83 10.59
C ASP A 7 14.15 1.65 11.62
N PRO A 8 14.73 2.74 12.15
CA PRO A 8 15.91 2.69 13.01
C PRO A 8 15.61 2.13 14.42
N ASP A 9 14.34 1.99 14.82
CA ASP A 9 13.93 1.55 16.15
C ASP A 9 13.46 0.08 16.17
N GLY A 10 13.25 -0.53 15.00
CA GLY A 10 12.93 -1.95 14.86
C GLY A 10 11.46 -2.30 15.17
N ASP A 11 10.60 -1.29 15.32
CA ASP A 11 9.17 -1.50 15.47
C ASP A 11 8.52 -1.90 14.13
N ALA A 12 7.63 -2.89 14.20
CA ALA A 12 6.98 -3.42 13.01
C ALA A 12 5.91 -2.45 12.50
N LEU A 13 6.26 -1.60 11.51
CA LEU A 13 5.30 -0.78 10.78
C LEU A 13 4.15 -1.66 10.26
N SER A 14 2.92 -1.31 10.61
CA SER A 14 1.74 -2.13 10.31
C SER A 14 0.75 -1.39 9.43
N ILE A 15 0.21 -2.04 8.40
CA ILE A 15 -0.87 -1.48 7.57
C ILE A 15 -2.16 -1.55 8.36
N ILE A 16 -2.72 -0.38 8.70
CA ILE A 16 -3.92 -0.26 9.52
C ILE A 16 -5.17 0.09 8.71
N SER A 17 -5.01 0.63 7.50
CA SER A 17 -6.13 0.88 6.58
C SER A 17 -5.66 1.01 5.14
N PHE A 18 -6.59 0.81 4.21
CA PHE A 18 -6.38 1.02 2.77
C PHE A 18 -7.71 1.32 2.08
N THR A 19 -7.62 1.92 0.89
CA THR A 19 -8.78 2.18 0.03
C THR A 19 -8.82 1.21 -1.16
N GLN A 20 -10.01 1.07 -1.75
CA GLN A 20 -10.13 0.38 -3.04
C GLN A 20 -9.69 1.30 -4.18
N PRO A 21 -9.24 0.73 -5.31
CA PRO A 21 -9.04 1.45 -6.56
C PRO A 21 -10.25 2.34 -6.89
N SER A 22 -9.99 3.57 -7.33
CA SER A 22 -11.06 4.50 -7.76
C SER A 22 -11.78 4.02 -9.02
N GLN A 23 -11.12 3.19 -9.85
CA GLN A 23 -11.68 2.57 -11.03
C GLN A 23 -12.07 1.12 -10.76
N ALA A 24 -13.18 0.66 -11.33
CA ALA A 24 -13.67 -0.73 -11.23
C ALA A 24 -12.85 -1.71 -12.09
N VAL A 25 -11.52 -1.57 -12.07
CA VAL A 25 -10.58 -2.41 -12.81
C VAL A 25 -9.94 -3.49 -11.93
N GLY A 26 -10.26 -3.50 -10.63
CA GLY A 26 -9.77 -4.51 -9.69
C GLY A 26 -10.13 -4.20 -8.25
N THR A 27 -9.64 -5.05 -7.35
CA THR A 27 -9.77 -4.88 -5.90
C THR A 27 -8.41 -4.98 -5.23
N VAL A 28 -8.28 -4.32 -4.08
CA VAL A 28 -7.14 -4.49 -3.17
C VAL A 28 -7.63 -5.27 -1.96
N ALA A 29 -6.85 -6.25 -1.52
CA ALA A 29 -7.10 -6.99 -0.28
C ALA A 29 -5.83 -7.01 0.56
N GLN A 30 -5.99 -7.03 1.88
CA GLN A 30 -4.88 -7.15 2.81
C GLN A 30 -4.66 -8.62 3.19
N ASP A 31 -3.41 -9.06 3.12
CA ASP A 31 -2.95 -10.39 3.55
C ASP A 31 -1.81 -10.19 4.56
N GLY A 32 -2.15 -10.25 5.85
CA GLY A 32 -1.25 -9.85 6.93
C GLY A 32 -0.82 -8.38 6.79
N ASN A 33 0.48 -8.15 6.60
CA ASN A 33 1.07 -6.82 6.45
C ASN A 33 1.38 -6.46 4.99
N ARG A 34 0.64 -7.03 4.05
CA ARG A 34 0.80 -6.81 2.59
C ARG A 34 -0.54 -6.46 1.96
N LEU A 35 -0.50 -5.60 0.95
CA LEU A 35 -1.65 -5.34 0.08
C LEU A 35 -1.47 -6.06 -1.24
N VAL A 36 -2.50 -6.82 -1.63
CA VAL A 36 -2.55 -7.60 -2.86
C VAL A 36 -3.61 -6.98 -3.77
N PHE A 37 -3.18 -6.48 -4.93
CA PHE A 37 -4.08 -6.03 -5.97
C PHE A 37 -4.47 -7.19 -6.88
N ARG A 38 -5.78 -7.33 -7.14
CA ARG A 38 -6.37 -8.29 -8.08
C ARG A 38 -7.19 -7.53 -9.10
N GLY A 39 -6.59 -7.26 -10.26
CA GLY A 39 -7.21 -6.50 -11.34
C GLY A 39 -7.46 -7.30 -12.61
N ALA A 40 -8.13 -6.65 -13.56
CA ALA A 40 -8.23 -7.12 -14.93
C ALA A 40 -6.83 -7.26 -15.54
N ALA A 41 -6.70 -8.15 -16.54
CA ALA A 41 -5.42 -8.39 -17.21
C ALA A 41 -4.87 -7.17 -17.96
N ARG A 42 -5.69 -6.12 -18.19
CA ARG A 42 -5.30 -4.85 -18.82
C ARG A 42 -6.03 -3.70 -18.14
N PHE A 43 -5.29 -2.68 -17.68
CA PHE A 43 -5.82 -1.47 -17.07
C PHE A 43 -4.88 -0.29 -17.33
N MET A 44 -5.36 0.93 -17.58
CA MET A 44 -4.43 2.04 -17.88
C MET A 44 -3.65 2.50 -16.64
N SER A 45 -4.38 2.87 -15.59
CA SER A 45 -3.79 3.25 -14.32
C SER A 45 -4.74 2.94 -13.17
N VAL A 46 -4.17 2.58 -12.03
CA VAL A 46 -4.91 2.30 -10.80
C VAL A 46 -4.27 3.08 -9.67
N THR A 47 -5.11 3.76 -8.89
CA THR A 47 -4.67 4.48 -7.71
C THR A 47 -5.45 4.03 -6.48
N PHE A 48 -4.73 3.76 -5.39
CA PHE A 48 -5.30 3.55 -4.06
C PHE A 48 -4.36 4.09 -2.99
N THR A 49 -4.84 4.22 -1.77
CA THR A 49 -4.06 4.68 -0.62
C THR A 49 -3.98 3.62 0.46
N TYR A 50 -2.93 3.69 1.28
CA TYR A 50 -2.82 2.91 2.50
C TYR A 50 -2.20 3.72 3.62
N THR A 51 -2.56 3.40 4.84
CA THR A 51 -2.02 4.02 6.06
C THR A 51 -1.26 2.98 6.86
N ILE A 52 -0.05 3.34 7.27
CA ILE A 52 0.76 2.57 8.21
C ILE A 52 0.77 3.22 9.59
N SER A 53 0.96 2.42 10.63
CA SER A 53 1.23 2.87 11.99
C SER A 53 2.53 2.28 12.51
N ASP A 54 3.21 3.05 13.37
CA ASP A 54 4.38 2.63 14.14
C ASP A 54 4.02 1.94 15.47
N GLY A 55 2.73 1.78 15.79
CA GLY A 55 2.28 1.20 17.07
C GLY A 55 2.43 2.14 18.28
N HIS A 56 2.99 3.33 18.11
CA HIS A 56 3.31 4.32 19.14
C HIS A 56 2.52 5.64 18.96
N GLY A 57 1.51 5.63 18.10
CA GLY A 57 0.63 6.77 17.83
C GLY A 57 1.02 7.57 16.59
N GLY A 58 2.16 7.25 15.96
CA GLY A 58 2.52 7.75 14.65
C GLY A 58 1.79 6.99 13.55
N THR A 59 1.31 7.73 12.56
CA THR A 59 0.72 7.16 11.34
C THR A 59 1.17 7.94 10.11
N SER A 60 1.24 7.25 8.98
CA SER A 60 1.58 7.87 7.69
C SER A 60 0.74 7.24 6.58
N THR A 61 0.30 8.07 5.63
CA THR A 61 -0.53 7.64 4.50
C THR A 61 0.23 7.83 3.19
N ALA A 62 0.22 6.81 2.35
CA ALA A 62 0.85 6.83 1.04
C ALA A 62 -0.17 6.52 -0.07
N THR A 63 0.10 7.05 -1.25
CA THR A 63 -0.66 6.80 -2.48
C THR A 63 0.14 5.89 -3.39
N VAL A 64 -0.47 4.78 -3.82
CA VAL A 64 0.10 3.84 -4.78
C VAL A 64 -0.52 4.10 -6.14
N THR A 65 0.31 4.16 -7.18
CA THR A 65 -0.15 4.19 -8.58
C THR A 65 0.45 3.01 -9.32
N LEU A 66 -0.39 2.13 -9.87
CA LEU A 66 0.01 1.06 -10.80
C LEU A 66 -0.32 1.47 -12.22
N ILE A 67 0.57 1.14 -13.16
CA ILE A 67 0.42 1.43 -14.59
C ILE A 67 0.72 0.12 -15.33
N ASP A 68 -0.20 -0.31 -16.21
CA ASP A 68 0.04 -1.41 -17.16
C ASP A 68 0.72 -0.82 -18.42
N PRO A 69 1.91 -1.30 -18.79
CA PRO A 69 2.64 -0.81 -19.97
C PRO A 69 2.10 -1.34 -21.31
#